data_AF-A0A3S9AN89-F1
#
_entry.id   AF-A0A3S9AN89-F1
#
_cell.length_a   1.000
_cell.length_b   1.000
_cell.length_c   1.000
_cell.angle_alpha   90.00
_cell.angle_beta   90.00
_cell.angle_gamma   90.00
#
_symmetry.space_group_name_H-M   'P 1'
#
loop_
_entity.id
_entity.type
_entity.pdbx_description
1 polymer ?
#
loop_
_entity_poly.entity_id
_entity_poly.type
_entity_poly.pdbx_seq_one_letter_code
_entity_poly.pdbx_strand_id
1 'polypeptide(L)'
;MHLLQPQTEVSISSLVSTISTADSDISNRQVQLSTWENLCTEAEQVDWLILHFNRWFSHLNVNLVKGDFEPEYFPAIDSTPARIQFAHGFFNSALHEISHWSIAGDQRRLLPDLGYWYAPDGRTAEQQALFEQVEIKPQAIEWLFATAFGRKFRVSLDNLTGEGGDGNRFKDHVFAQVQAYFSGQAQLPRDAKHFIDCICLCTRAGKTLQSDEFQREMLD
;
A
#
# COMPACT_ATOMS: atom_id res chain seq x y z
N MET A 1 6.31 -34.49 7.76
CA MET A 1 6.57 -33.75 9.01
C MET A 1 7.84 -32.95 8.82
N HIS A 2 7.71 -31.69 8.42
CA HIS A 2 8.85 -30.77 8.34
C HIS A 2 8.86 -29.91 9.60
N LEU A 3 10.05 -29.87 10.20
CA LEU A 3 10.36 -29.34 11.51
C LEU A 3 10.19 -27.81 11.53
N LEU A 4 9.36 -27.33 12.45
CA LEU A 4 9.32 -25.95 12.91
C LEU A 4 10.67 -25.62 13.53
N GLN A 5 11.38 -24.65 13.00
CA GLN A 5 12.45 -23.97 13.74
C GLN A 5 11.86 -22.73 14.41
N PRO A 6 11.93 -22.60 15.74
CA PRO A 6 11.54 -21.39 16.44
C PRO A 6 12.56 -20.29 16.18
N GLN A 7 12.09 -19.07 15.89
CA GLN A 7 12.95 -17.89 15.83
C GLN A 7 13.36 -17.45 17.24
N THR A 8 14.59 -16.97 17.32
CA THR A 8 15.33 -16.59 18.54
C THR A 8 14.72 -15.38 19.23
N GLU A 9 14.41 -15.51 20.53
CA GLU A 9 14.03 -14.41 21.42
C GLU A 9 15.14 -13.36 21.52
N VAL A 10 14.82 -12.09 21.23
CA VAL A 10 15.72 -10.96 21.47
C VAL A 10 15.29 -10.27 22.76
N SER A 11 16.19 -10.31 23.76
CA SER A 11 16.05 -9.72 25.08
C SER A 11 15.79 -8.21 25.04
N ILE A 12 14.68 -7.78 25.67
CA ILE A 12 14.40 -6.37 25.96
C ILE A 12 15.24 -5.94 27.18
N SER A 13 16.22 -5.06 26.95
CA SER A 13 16.91 -4.34 28.03
C SER A 13 16.30 -2.94 28.18
N SER A 14 15.78 -2.68 29.37
CA SER A 14 15.22 -1.40 29.80
C SER A 14 16.33 -0.37 30.02
N LEU A 15 16.19 0.82 29.44
CA LEU A 15 16.71 2.05 30.03
C LEU A 15 15.74 3.21 29.81
N VAL A 16 15.12 3.62 30.91
CA VAL A 16 14.42 4.90 31.08
C VAL A 16 15.47 6.01 31.14
N SER A 17 15.32 7.05 30.31
CA SER A 17 15.79 8.39 30.68
C SER A 17 14.93 9.44 29.98
N THR A 18 14.23 10.21 30.82
CA THR A 18 13.48 11.42 30.52
C THR A 18 14.41 12.53 30.00
N ILE A 19 14.17 13.00 28.78
CA ILE A 19 14.55 14.36 28.37
C ILE A 19 13.36 14.97 27.64
N SER A 20 12.80 16.00 28.28
CA SER A 20 11.83 16.93 27.71
C SER A 20 12.54 17.85 26.73
N THR A 21 12.15 17.81 25.46
CA THR A 21 12.44 18.89 24.50
C THR A 21 11.17 19.16 23.71
N ALA A 22 10.48 20.22 24.13
CA ALA A 22 9.50 20.93 23.35
C ALA A 22 10.23 21.56 22.16
N ASP A 23 10.24 20.87 21.01
CA ASP A 23 10.65 21.45 19.71
C ASP A 23 10.16 20.64 18.48
N SER A 24 9.26 19.66 18.66
CA SER A 24 8.70 18.86 17.55
C SER A 24 7.35 19.37 17.01
N ASP A 25 6.81 20.45 17.58
CA ASP A 25 5.41 20.86 17.34
C ASP A 25 5.23 21.83 16.15
N ILE A 26 6.33 22.33 15.57
CA ILE A 26 6.27 23.30 14.46
C ILE A 26 6.14 22.60 13.10
N SER A 27 6.67 21.37 12.95
CA SER A 27 6.58 20.59 11.71
C SER A 27 5.17 20.02 11.47
N ASN A 28 4.51 19.50 12.51
CA ASN A 28 3.17 18.91 12.38
C ASN A 28 2.06 19.93 12.07
N ARG A 29 2.25 21.20 12.46
CA ARG A 29 1.24 22.25 12.23
C ARG A 29 1.25 22.79 10.79
N GLN A 30 2.37 22.66 10.06
CA GLN A 30 2.51 23.21 8.72
C GLN A 30 1.95 22.28 7.61
N VAL A 31 1.77 20.99 7.90
CA VAL A 31 0.99 20.07 7.04
C VAL A 31 -0.52 20.30 7.18
N GLN A 32 -0.95 21.44 7.73
CA GLN A 32 -2.33 21.89 7.62
C GLN A 32 -2.65 22.25 6.15
N LEU A 33 -3.31 21.31 5.48
CA LEU A 33 -4.20 21.55 4.33
C LEU A 33 -3.54 22.14 3.08
N SER A 34 -2.24 21.94 2.87
CA SER A 34 -1.65 22.17 1.55
C SER A 34 -2.42 21.34 0.52
N THR A 35 -2.93 21.99 -0.53
CA THR A 35 -3.57 21.30 -1.64
C THR A 35 -2.52 20.45 -2.35
N TRP A 36 -2.95 19.30 -2.87
CA TRP A 36 -2.07 18.35 -3.59
C TRP A 36 -1.23 19.04 -4.69
N GLU A 37 -1.83 20.02 -5.38
CA GLU A 37 -1.21 20.78 -6.47
C GLU A 37 0.03 21.60 -6.04
N ASN A 38 0.17 21.92 -4.75
CA ASN A 38 1.26 22.75 -4.24
C ASN A 38 2.46 21.92 -3.73
N LEU A 39 2.38 20.58 -3.76
CA LEU A 39 3.43 19.71 -3.23
C LEU A 39 4.51 19.47 -4.29
N CYS A 40 5.75 19.87 -4.00
CA CYS A 40 6.84 19.85 -4.97
C CYS A 40 7.73 18.61 -4.84
N THR A 41 7.80 18.02 -3.66
CA THR A 41 8.71 16.90 -3.36
C THR A 41 7.94 15.62 -3.02
N GLU A 42 8.58 14.47 -3.23
CA GLU A 42 7.99 13.18 -2.85
C GLU A 42 7.78 13.07 -1.33
N ALA A 43 8.69 13.62 -0.52
CA ALA A 43 8.55 13.64 0.93
C ALA A 43 7.27 14.38 1.37
N GLU A 44 7.02 15.57 0.82
CA GLU A 44 5.80 16.32 1.09
C GLU A 44 4.54 15.57 0.66
N GLN A 45 4.59 14.87 -0.49
CA GLN A 45 3.49 14.05 -0.98
C GLN A 45 3.21 12.85 -0.06
N VAL A 46 4.26 12.23 0.47
CA VAL A 46 4.16 11.12 1.41
C VAL A 46 3.57 11.59 2.74
N ASP A 47 4.04 12.70 3.29
CA ASP A 47 3.50 13.27 4.53
C ASP A 47 2.02 13.66 4.35
N TRP A 48 1.68 14.21 3.19
CA TRP A 48 0.29 14.50 2.82
C TRP A 48 -0.56 13.22 2.79
N LEU A 49 -0.07 12.17 2.14
CA LEU A 49 -0.75 10.87 2.04
C LEU A 49 -0.99 10.26 3.43
N ILE A 50 0.02 10.23 4.30
CA ILE A 50 -0.09 9.73 5.67
C ILE A 50 -1.18 10.49 6.43
N LEU A 51 -1.13 11.82 6.41
CA LEU A 51 -2.09 12.66 7.12
C LEU A 51 -3.53 12.40 6.66
N HIS A 52 -3.74 12.36 5.34
CA HIS A 52 -5.07 12.21 4.76
C HIS A 52 -5.61 10.79 4.92
N PHE A 53 -4.78 9.76 4.72
CA PHE A 53 -5.17 8.38 4.96
C PHE A 53 -5.63 8.17 6.40
N ASN A 54 -4.83 8.61 7.38
CA ASN A 54 -5.14 8.44 8.81
C ASN A 54 -6.43 9.17 9.19
N ARG A 55 -6.73 10.30 8.53
CA ARG A 55 -7.98 11.01 8.73
C ARG A 55 -9.18 10.27 8.11
N TRP A 56 -9.08 9.88 6.83
CA TRP A 56 -10.17 9.23 6.10
C TRP A 56 -10.54 7.87 6.72
N PHE A 57 -9.54 7.12 7.18
CA PHE A 57 -9.73 5.78 7.76
C PHE A 57 -9.67 5.75 9.29
N SER A 58 -9.71 6.90 9.97
CA SER A 58 -9.74 6.99 11.44
C SER A 58 -10.84 6.12 12.08
N HIS A 59 -11.97 5.99 11.40
CA HIS A 59 -13.11 5.16 11.83
C HIS A 59 -12.84 3.64 11.82
N LEU A 60 -11.73 3.19 11.22
CA LEU A 60 -11.29 1.79 11.19
C LEU A 60 -10.10 1.52 12.12
N ASN A 61 -9.69 2.49 12.94
CA ASN A 61 -8.60 2.34 13.91
C ASN A 61 -7.29 1.83 13.26
N VAL A 62 -6.91 2.43 12.13
CA VAL A 62 -5.71 2.08 11.36
C VAL A 62 -4.94 3.34 10.98
N ASN A 63 -3.61 3.26 11.04
CA ASN A 63 -2.70 4.32 10.62
C ASN A 63 -1.75 3.81 9.54
N LEU A 64 -1.49 4.65 8.54
CA LEU A 64 -0.36 4.54 7.63
C LEU A 64 0.87 5.13 8.32
N VAL A 65 1.98 4.40 8.28
CA VAL A 65 3.23 4.78 8.95
C VAL A 65 4.41 4.56 7.99
N LYS A 66 5.32 5.54 7.93
CA LYS A 66 6.59 5.38 7.20
C LYS A 66 7.55 4.50 7.99
N GLY A 67 7.99 3.39 7.39
CA GLY A 67 9.04 2.53 7.91
C GLY A 67 10.38 2.74 7.20
N ASP A 68 11.45 2.22 7.80
CA ASP A 68 12.82 2.38 7.29
C ASP A 68 13.25 1.26 6.34
N PHE A 69 12.80 0.02 6.58
CA PHE A 69 13.31 -1.19 5.92
C PHE A 69 12.21 -1.96 5.19
N GLU A 70 11.51 -2.86 5.86
CA GLU A 70 10.53 -3.73 5.23
C GLU A 70 9.10 -3.22 5.46
N PRO A 71 8.22 -3.38 4.46
CA PRO A 71 6.79 -3.18 4.67
C PRO A 71 6.27 -4.26 5.62
N GLU A 72 5.34 -3.88 6.50
CA GLU A 72 4.69 -4.83 7.40
C GLU A 72 3.30 -4.31 7.80
N TYR A 73 2.34 -5.21 7.90
CA TYR A 73 1.06 -4.90 8.55
C TYR A 73 1.04 -5.41 9.99
N PHE A 74 0.86 -4.47 10.91
CA PHE A 74 0.66 -4.76 12.33
C PHE A 74 -0.84 -4.67 12.67
N PRO A 75 -1.48 -5.75 13.13
CA PRO A 75 -2.86 -5.68 13.60
C PRO A 75 -2.96 -4.77 14.84
N ALA A 76 -4.16 -4.25 15.10
CA ALA A 76 -4.42 -3.48 16.30
C ALA A 76 -4.24 -4.35 17.56
N ILE A 77 -3.59 -3.80 18.58
CA ILE A 77 -3.36 -4.47 19.86
C ILE A 77 -3.75 -3.53 21.00
N ASP A 78 -4.65 -3.97 21.87
CA ASP A 78 -5.15 -3.19 23.02
C ASP A 78 -5.53 -1.75 22.65
N SER A 79 -4.76 -0.77 23.12
CA SER A 79 -4.96 0.67 22.85
C SER A 79 -4.18 1.20 21.64
N THR A 80 -3.49 0.32 20.90
CA THR A 80 -2.66 0.68 19.74
C THR A 80 -3.44 0.39 18.45
N PRO A 81 -3.70 1.40 17.60
CA PRO A 81 -4.30 1.20 16.28
C PRO A 81 -3.46 0.25 15.41
N ALA A 82 -4.11 -0.38 14.44
CA ALA A 82 -3.39 -1.13 13.41
C ALA A 82 -2.44 -0.21 12.63
N ARG A 83 -1.33 -0.74 12.14
CA ARG A 83 -0.36 0.02 11.36
C ARG A 83 -0.11 -0.65 10.01
N ILE A 84 -0.28 0.12 8.94
CA ILE A 84 0.19 -0.21 7.60
C ILE A 84 1.55 0.47 7.48
N GLN A 85 2.64 -0.29 7.59
CA GLN A 85 4.00 0.23 7.46
C GLN A 85 4.49 0.02 6.03
N PHE A 86 4.94 1.08 5.37
CA PHE A 86 5.53 1.01 4.03
C PHE A 86 7.02 1.37 4.05
N ALA A 87 7.78 0.86 3.08
CA ALA A 87 9.23 0.93 3.08
C ALA A 87 9.79 2.23 2.49
N HIS A 88 10.94 2.64 3.02
CA HIS A 88 11.85 3.66 2.46
C HIS A 88 11.26 5.05 2.20
N GLY A 89 10.04 5.33 2.67
CA GLY A 89 9.39 6.61 2.40
C GLY A 89 9.02 6.82 0.94
N PHE A 90 8.90 5.78 0.12
CA PHE A 90 8.47 5.93 -1.27
C PHE A 90 6.96 5.98 -1.39
N PHE A 91 6.45 6.90 -2.20
CA PHE A 91 5.00 7.09 -2.35
C PHE A 91 4.32 5.85 -2.93
N ASN A 92 4.95 5.22 -3.92
CA ASN A 92 4.39 4.02 -4.54
C ASN A 92 4.41 2.82 -3.58
N SER A 93 5.41 2.72 -2.70
CA SER A 93 5.40 1.70 -1.63
C SER A 93 4.19 1.90 -0.70
N ALA A 94 3.88 3.14 -0.32
CA ALA A 94 2.68 3.42 0.47
C ALA A 94 1.38 3.02 -0.27
N LEU A 95 1.26 3.33 -1.56
CA LEU A 95 0.09 2.92 -2.36
C LEU A 95 -0.05 1.40 -2.45
N HIS A 96 1.07 0.70 -2.61
CA HIS A 96 1.12 -0.76 -2.67
C HIS A 96 0.59 -1.38 -1.37
N GLU A 97 1.08 -0.94 -0.21
CA GLU A 97 0.61 -1.46 1.09
C GLU A 97 -0.87 -1.15 1.36
N ILE A 98 -1.32 0.05 1.00
CA ILE A 98 -2.75 0.40 1.10
C ILE A 98 -3.59 -0.50 0.19
N SER A 99 -3.08 -0.86 -0.99
CA SER A 99 -3.79 -1.76 -1.92
C SER A 99 -4.02 -3.13 -1.30
N HIS A 100 -2.99 -3.73 -0.68
CA HIS A 100 -3.10 -4.99 0.05
C HIS A 100 -4.10 -4.90 1.19
N TRP A 101 -3.98 -3.87 2.02
CA TRP A 101 -4.87 -3.66 3.16
C TRP A 101 -6.33 -3.45 2.73
N SER A 102 -6.56 -2.76 1.62
CA SER A 102 -7.91 -2.50 1.09
C SER A 102 -8.62 -3.74 0.57
N ILE A 103 -7.87 -4.77 0.16
CA ILE A 103 -8.37 -6.09 -0.27
C ILE A 103 -8.59 -7.01 0.93
N ALA A 104 -7.78 -6.87 1.98
CA ALA A 104 -7.89 -7.67 3.17
C ALA A 104 -9.21 -7.38 3.91
N GLY A 105 -10.06 -8.40 4.03
CA GLY A 105 -11.26 -8.32 4.86
C GLY A 105 -10.97 -8.39 6.36
N ASP A 106 -12.00 -8.20 7.18
CA ASP A 106 -11.90 -8.05 8.63
C ASP A 106 -11.07 -9.15 9.31
N GLN A 107 -11.24 -10.41 8.92
CA GLN A 107 -10.50 -11.54 9.49
C GLN A 107 -9.00 -11.46 9.22
N ARG A 108 -8.61 -11.02 8.02
CA ARG A 108 -7.20 -10.92 7.62
C ARG A 108 -6.51 -9.75 8.33
N ARG A 109 -7.25 -8.67 8.60
CA ARG A 109 -6.77 -7.51 9.39
C ARG A 109 -6.48 -7.83 10.86
N LEU A 110 -6.82 -9.03 11.34
CA LEU A 110 -6.43 -9.52 12.66
C LEU A 110 -5.06 -10.22 12.67
N LEU A 111 -4.47 -10.46 11.49
CA LEU A 111 -3.23 -11.21 11.34
C LEU A 111 -2.08 -10.27 10.95
N PRO A 112 -0.86 -10.52 11.44
CA PRO A 112 0.35 -9.92 10.88
C PRO A 112 0.41 -10.14 9.36
N ASP A 113 0.87 -9.12 8.62
CA ASP A 113 0.93 -9.12 7.15
C ASP A 113 -0.35 -9.55 6.45
N LEU A 114 -1.49 -9.29 7.10
CA LEU A 114 -2.81 -9.66 6.60
C LEU A 114 -2.92 -11.18 6.36
N GLY A 115 -2.05 -11.99 6.95
CA GLY A 115 -1.93 -13.44 6.69
C GLY A 115 -1.41 -13.78 5.29
N TYR A 116 -0.77 -12.84 4.57
CA TYR A 116 0.05 -13.19 3.42
C TYR A 116 1.36 -13.85 3.88
N TRP A 117 1.94 -14.66 3.01
CA TRP A 117 3.22 -15.31 3.26
C TRP A 117 4.31 -14.55 2.52
N TYR A 118 5.46 -14.38 3.17
CA TYR A 118 6.63 -13.80 2.54
C TYR A 118 7.24 -14.80 1.54
N ALA A 119 7.46 -14.36 0.30
CA ALA A 119 8.17 -15.11 -0.71
C ALA A 119 9.47 -14.37 -1.06
N PRO A 120 10.65 -14.86 -0.61
CA PRO A 120 11.91 -14.19 -0.89
C PRO A 120 12.21 -14.15 -2.38
N ASP A 121 13.10 -13.24 -2.76
CA ASP A 121 13.69 -13.19 -4.09
C ASP A 121 14.36 -14.52 -4.48
N GLY A 122 14.51 -14.78 -5.78
CA GLY A 122 15.02 -16.06 -6.29
C GLY A 122 13.93 -17.10 -6.54
N ARG A 123 12.70 -16.66 -6.80
CA ARG A 123 11.55 -17.54 -7.04
C ARG A 123 11.69 -18.34 -8.33
N THR A 124 11.29 -19.61 -8.30
CA THR A 124 11.13 -20.44 -9.52
C THR A 124 9.97 -19.92 -10.37
N ALA A 125 9.88 -20.33 -11.63
CA ALA A 125 8.76 -19.98 -12.50
C ALA A 125 7.38 -20.33 -11.89
N GLU A 126 7.25 -21.47 -11.21
CA GLU A 126 6.00 -21.88 -10.56
C GLU A 126 5.67 -20.99 -9.35
N GLN A 127 6.68 -20.64 -8.55
CA GLN A 127 6.51 -19.73 -7.41
C GLN A 127 6.16 -18.32 -7.87
N GLN A 128 6.80 -17.84 -8.93
CA GLN A 128 6.50 -16.56 -9.56
C GLN A 128 5.08 -16.53 -10.11
N ALA A 129 4.61 -17.61 -10.75
CA ALA A 129 3.24 -17.70 -11.24
C ALA A 129 2.19 -17.67 -10.11
N LEU A 130 2.50 -18.22 -8.93
CA LEU A 130 1.65 -18.12 -7.75
C LEU A 130 1.65 -16.70 -7.16
N PHE A 131 2.82 -16.06 -7.11
CA PHE A 131 2.96 -14.66 -6.70
C PHE A 131 2.13 -13.74 -7.61
N GLU A 132 2.29 -13.84 -8.92
CA GLU A 132 1.54 -13.03 -9.88
C GLU A 132 0.03 -13.18 -9.71
N GLN A 133 -0.46 -14.40 -9.45
CA GLN A 133 -1.90 -14.64 -9.21
C GLN A 133 -2.44 -13.86 -8.00
N VAL A 134 -1.68 -13.79 -6.91
CA VAL A 134 -2.11 -13.07 -5.70
C VAL A 134 -1.94 -11.55 -5.85
N GLU A 135 -1.03 -11.11 -6.72
CA GLU A 135 -0.70 -9.71 -6.99
C GLU A 135 -1.56 -9.01 -8.03
N ILE A 136 -2.33 -9.74 -8.84
CA ILE A 136 -3.22 -9.14 -9.85
C ILE A 136 -4.13 -8.07 -9.24
N LYS A 137 -4.76 -8.37 -8.10
CA LYS A 137 -5.71 -7.45 -7.46
C LYS A 137 -5.02 -6.28 -6.74
N PRO A 138 -3.98 -6.51 -5.90
CA PRO A 138 -3.18 -5.43 -5.32
C PRO A 138 -2.69 -4.45 -6.38
N GLN A 139 -2.01 -4.94 -7.42
CA GLN A 139 -1.42 -4.07 -8.44
C GLN A 139 -2.47 -3.39 -9.34
N ALA A 140 -3.61 -4.01 -9.60
CA ALA A 140 -4.72 -3.33 -10.27
C ALA A 140 -5.27 -2.16 -9.44
N ILE A 141 -5.39 -2.33 -8.13
CA ILE A 141 -5.87 -1.28 -7.21
C ILE A 141 -4.80 -0.20 -7.00
N GLU A 142 -3.53 -0.58 -6.89
CA GLU A 142 -2.40 0.35 -6.85
C GLU A 142 -2.39 1.24 -8.09
N TRP A 143 -2.65 0.68 -9.28
CA TRP A 143 -2.76 1.46 -10.50
C TRP A 143 -3.92 2.46 -10.44
N LEU A 144 -5.10 2.05 -9.95
CA LEU A 144 -6.22 2.97 -9.74
C LEU A 144 -5.84 4.12 -8.79
N PHE A 145 -5.15 3.83 -7.68
CA PHE A 145 -4.68 4.85 -6.75
C PHE A 145 -3.67 5.80 -7.40
N ALA A 146 -2.68 5.27 -8.11
CA ALA A 146 -1.67 6.06 -8.80
C ALA A 146 -2.32 7.01 -9.83
N THR A 147 -3.26 6.52 -10.64
CA THR A 147 -4.00 7.34 -11.61
C THR A 147 -4.86 8.41 -10.91
N ALA A 148 -5.46 8.11 -9.75
CA ALA A 148 -6.20 9.10 -8.95
C ALA A 148 -5.29 10.24 -8.43
N PHE A 149 -4.03 9.94 -8.14
CA PHE A 149 -3.01 10.95 -7.81
C PHE A 149 -2.35 11.60 -9.03
N GLY A 150 -2.67 11.17 -10.26
CA GLY A 150 -2.00 11.62 -11.48
C GLY A 150 -0.54 11.13 -11.58
N ARG A 151 -0.21 10.01 -10.93
CA ARG A 151 1.14 9.43 -10.90
C ARG A 151 1.27 8.28 -11.89
N LYS A 152 2.51 8.01 -12.28
CA LYS A 152 2.86 6.83 -13.08
C LYS A 152 2.82 5.58 -12.20
N PHE A 153 2.26 4.51 -12.75
CA PHE A 153 2.28 3.18 -12.17
C PHE A 153 3.13 2.26 -13.04
N ARG A 154 3.79 1.29 -12.41
CA ARG A 154 4.52 0.21 -13.08
C ARG A 154 4.25 -1.08 -12.33
N VAL A 155 3.94 -2.13 -13.09
CA VAL A 155 3.82 -3.47 -12.55
C VAL A 155 5.16 -3.91 -11.96
N SER A 156 5.14 -4.44 -10.74
CA SER A 156 6.31 -5.01 -10.08
C SER A 156 6.24 -6.53 -10.13
N LEU A 157 7.26 -7.16 -10.73
CA LEU A 157 7.41 -8.62 -10.69
C LEU A 157 8.08 -9.11 -9.40
N ASP A 158 8.70 -8.20 -8.64
CA ASP A 158 9.33 -8.45 -7.34
C ASP A 158 10.24 -9.69 -7.28
N ASN A 159 11.05 -9.92 -8.32
CA ASN A 159 11.94 -11.07 -8.44
C ASN A 159 13.20 -10.65 -9.20
N LEU A 160 14.19 -10.10 -8.48
CA LEU A 160 15.42 -9.53 -9.05
C LEU A 160 16.44 -10.60 -9.44
N THR A 161 16.48 -11.73 -8.73
CA THR A 161 17.50 -12.78 -8.92
C THR A 161 16.93 -14.13 -9.36
N GLY A 162 15.60 -14.27 -9.40
CA GLY A 162 14.92 -15.49 -9.84
C GLY A 162 14.61 -15.54 -11.34
N GLU A 163 13.81 -16.53 -11.73
CA GLU A 163 13.28 -16.58 -13.09
C GLU A 163 12.16 -15.54 -13.23
N GLY A 164 12.44 -14.48 -13.99
CA GLY A 164 11.43 -13.50 -14.36
C GLY A 164 10.30 -14.20 -15.12
N GLY A 165 9.09 -14.17 -14.56
CA GLY A 165 7.89 -14.68 -15.21
C GLY A 165 7.59 -13.94 -16.52
N ASP A 166 6.48 -14.30 -17.16
CA ASP A 166 6.02 -13.56 -18.34
C ASP A 166 5.38 -12.24 -17.90
N GLY A 167 6.22 -11.21 -17.79
CA GLY A 167 5.80 -9.87 -17.39
C GLY A 167 4.69 -9.29 -18.28
N ASN A 168 4.57 -9.70 -19.55
CA ASN A 168 3.49 -9.22 -20.41
C ASN A 168 2.15 -9.83 -20.03
N ARG A 169 2.13 -11.14 -19.78
CA ARG A 169 0.92 -11.83 -19.33
C ARG A 169 0.46 -11.32 -17.96
N PHE A 170 1.38 -11.03 -17.05
CA PHE A 170 1.00 -10.46 -15.75
C PHE A 170 0.38 -9.06 -15.91
N LYS A 171 0.98 -8.18 -16.72
CA LYS A 171 0.40 -6.88 -17.07
C LYS A 171 -0.97 -7.01 -17.74
N ASP A 172 -1.16 -7.99 -18.62
CA ASP A 172 -2.47 -8.27 -19.26
C ASP A 172 -3.54 -8.62 -18.21
N HIS A 173 -3.20 -9.44 -17.22
CA HIS A 173 -4.12 -9.78 -16.13
C HIS A 173 -4.43 -8.58 -15.22
N VAL A 174 -3.43 -7.77 -14.87
CA VAL A 174 -3.62 -6.53 -14.09
C VAL A 174 -4.54 -5.58 -14.85
N PHE A 175 -4.31 -5.37 -16.14
CA PHE A 175 -5.16 -4.55 -16.99
C PHE A 175 -6.59 -5.10 -17.08
N ALA A 176 -6.74 -6.40 -17.33
CA ALA A 176 -8.05 -7.05 -17.38
C ALA A 176 -8.81 -6.91 -16.04
N GLN A 177 -8.11 -6.97 -14.90
CA GLN A 177 -8.71 -6.79 -13.58
C GLN A 177 -9.21 -5.35 -13.37
N VAL A 178 -8.47 -4.33 -13.84
CA VAL A 178 -8.94 -2.93 -13.84
C VAL A 178 -10.21 -2.79 -14.67
N GLN A 179 -10.22 -3.33 -15.90
CA GLN A 179 -11.40 -3.28 -16.77
C GLN A 179 -12.60 -4.02 -16.15
N ALA A 180 -12.37 -5.14 -15.46
CA ALA A 180 -13.41 -5.87 -14.75
C ALA A 180 -14.03 -5.06 -13.60
N TYR A 181 -13.26 -4.21 -12.91
CA TYR A 181 -13.80 -3.30 -11.90
C TYR A 181 -14.71 -2.24 -12.52
N PHE A 182 -14.32 -1.66 -13.67
CA PHE A 182 -15.13 -0.66 -14.37
C PHE A 182 -16.39 -1.24 -15.00
N SER A 183 -16.33 -2.46 -15.55
CA SER A 183 -17.49 -3.11 -16.17
C SER A 183 -18.52 -3.64 -15.17
N GLY A 184 -18.17 -3.70 -13.87
CA GLY A 184 -18.97 -4.31 -12.82
C GLY A 184 -18.91 -5.84 -12.80
N GLN A 185 -18.06 -6.46 -13.64
CA GLN A 185 -17.81 -7.91 -13.61
C GLN A 185 -17.10 -8.32 -12.31
N ALA A 186 -16.22 -7.47 -11.80
CA ALA A 186 -15.58 -7.63 -10.50
C ALA A 186 -15.99 -6.49 -9.57
N GLN A 187 -16.26 -6.82 -8.31
CA GLN A 187 -16.55 -5.81 -7.30
C GLN A 187 -15.25 -5.19 -6.79
N LEU A 188 -15.11 -3.87 -6.93
CA LEU A 188 -14.03 -3.13 -6.29
C LEU A 188 -14.21 -3.17 -4.76
N PRO A 189 -13.16 -3.49 -3.97
CA PRO A 189 -13.25 -3.50 -2.52
C PRO A 189 -13.73 -2.16 -1.95
N ARG A 190 -14.56 -2.21 -0.92
CA ARG A 190 -15.20 -1.02 -0.31
C ARG A 190 -14.17 0.05 0.06
N ASP A 191 -13.10 -0.35 0.74
CA ASP A 191 -12.12 0.58 1.26
C ASP A 191 -11.23 1.14 0.14
N ALA A 192 -10.95 0.34 -0.91
CA ALA A 192 -10.28 0.82 -2.12
C ALA A 192 -11.13 1.88 -2.84
N LYS A 193 -12.43 1.62 -3.01
CA LYS A 193 -13.36 2.58 -3.59
C LYS A 193 -13.41 3.87 -2.78
N HIS A 194 -13.54 3.76 -1.46
CA HIS A 194 -13.58 4.92 -0.58
C HIS A 194 -12.30 5.76 -0.69
N PHE A 195 -11.14 5.11 -0.72
CA PHE A 195 -9.86 5.80 -0.88
C PHE A 195 -9.78 6.54 -2.22
N ILE A 196 -10.17 5.91 -3.33
CA ILE A 196 -10.21 6.54 -4.66
C ILE A 196 -11.14 7.77 -4.65
N ASP A 197 -12.33 7.65 -4.07
CA ASP A 197 -13.29 8.76 -4.00
C ASP A 197 -12.67 9.94 -3.23
N CYS A 198 -12.03 9.67 -2.08
CA CYS A 198 -11.34 10.68 -1.27
C CYS A 198 -10.17 11.35 -2.01
N ILE A 199 -9.35 10.57 -2.70
CA ILE A 199 -8.24 11.09 -3.51
C ILE A 199 -8.81 12.01 -4.60
N CYS A 200 -9.75 11.52 -5.42
CA CYS A 200 -10.31 12.28 -6.53
C CYS A 200 -10.97 13.60 -6.07
N LEU A 201 -11.62 13.61 -4.89
CA LEU A 201 -12.15 14.83 -4.28
C LEU A 201 -11.05 15.86 -3.99
N CYS A 202 -9.88 15.42 -3.52
CA CYS A 202 -8.78 16.30 -3.13
C CYS A 202 -7.81 16.66 -4.26
N THR A 203 -7.64 15.80 -5.26
CA THR A 203 -6.59 15.92 -6.28
C THR A 203 -7.13 16.16 -7.68
N ARG A 204 -8.42 15.90 -7.92
CA ARG A 204 -9.05 15.91 -9.25
C ARG A 204 -10.37 16.69 -9.30
N ALA A 205 -10.57 17.61 -8.36
CA ALA A 205 -11.82 18.38 -8.22
C ALA A 205 -13.08 17.49 -8.20
N GLY A 206 -12.99 16.28 -7.64
CA GLY A 206 -14.07 15.30 -7.56
C GLY A 206 -14.33 14.50 -8.83
N LYS A 207 -13.57 14.67 -9.92
CA LYS A 207 -13.73 13.87 -11.13
C LYS A 207 -13.30 12.43 -10.88
N THR A 208 -14.24 11.50 -10.98
CA THR A 208 -14.00 10.06 -10.83
C THR A 208 -13.14 9.51 -11.96
N LEU A 209 -12.43 8.44 -11.67
CA LEU A 209 -11.67 7.68 -12.67
C LEU A 209 -12.60 7.14 -13.76
N GLN A 210 -12.12 7.12 -14.99
CA GLN A 210 -12.77 6.55 -16.16
C GLN A 210 -11.96 5.38 -16.72
N SER A 211 -12.63 4.41 -17.35
CA SER A 211 -11.97 3.22 -17.88
C SER A 211 -10.98 3.52 -19.03
N ASP A 212 -11.21 4.61 -19.77
CA ASP A 212 -10.37 5.05 -20.89
C ASP A 212 -9.06 5.74 -20.44
N GLU A 213 -8.91 6.05 -19.14
CA GLU A 213 -7.65 6.49 -18.52
C GLU A 213 -6.65 5.34 -18.37
N PHE A 214 -7.06 4.10 -18.63
CA PHE A 214 -6.26 2.90 -18.47
C PHE A 214 -6.07 2.24 -19.83
N GLN A 215 -4.84 2.26 -20.33
CA GLN A 215 -4.43 1.59 -21.55
C GLN A 215 -3.36 0.55 -21.21
N ARG A 216 -3.41 -0.62 -21.83
CA ARG A 216 -2.49 -1.73 -21.52
C ARG A 216 -1.03 -1.34 -21.75
N GLU A 217 -0.78 -0.49 -22.75
CA GLU A 217 0.53 0.03 -23.14
C GLU A 217 1.14 0.94 -22.06
N MET A 218 0.34 1.47 -21.12
CA MET A 218 0.85 2.25 -19.99
C MET A 218 1.60 1.40 -18.97
N LEU A 219 1.45 0.07 -19.04
CA LEU A 219 2.17 -0.87 -18.16
C LEU A 219 3.52 -1.29 -18.73
N ASP A 220 3.91 -0.80 -19.92
CA ASP A 220 5.15 -1.17 -20.60
C ASP A 220 6.41 -0.42 -20.12
#